data_AF-A0A0D0BGR4-F1
#
_entry.id   AF-A0A0D0BGR4-F1
#
_cell.length_a   1.000
_cell.length_b   1.000
_cell.length_c   1.000
_cell.angle_alpha   90.00
_cell.angle_beta   90.00
_cell.angle_gamma   90.00
#
_symmetry.space_group_name_H-M   'P 1'
#
loop_
_entity.id
_entity.type
_entity.pdbx_description
1 polymer ?
#
loop_
_entity_poly.entity_id
_entity_poly.type
_entity_poly.pdbx_seq_one_letter_code
_entity_poly.pdbx_strand_id
1 'polypeptide(L)'
;GYPLWKPKAQGARLPDAYKREGVHIGDVGILNEFGGFTYLFNVFHSPDHTINAGRVPPNFKPLPFDEYHDVEEVPEEFEQGSHVASETSEVTKCNMSFLQGQNHIPGVPEDVGAGLSFVSSAAQGALLILPEGAKRIDHQQWTTLYNYVAECAQSWYDFVNGDRDQGGLARGLDGGLYLVTGCDKARAW
;
A
#
# COMPACT_ATOMS: atom_id res chain seq x y z
N GLY A 1 -3.14 4.76 7.54
CA GLY A 1 -2.79 3.70 6.56
C GLY A 1 -2.16 2.51 7.27
N TYR A 2 -2.00 1.38 6.58
CA TYR A 2 -1.28 0.21 7.09
C TYR A 2 0.12 0.12 6.46
N PRO A 3 1.21 0.13 7.24
CA PRO A 3 2.55 -0.01 6.69
C PRO A 3 2.79 -1.47 6.24
N LEU A 4 3.15 -1.65 4.97
CA LEU A 4 3.61 -2.93 4.45
C LEU A 4 5.11 -3.05 4.68
N TRP A 5 5.54 -3.94 5.58
CA TRP A 5 6.97 -4.21 5.78
C TRP A 5 7.60 -4.97 4.59
N LYS A 6 6.78 -5.66 3.78
CA LYS A 6 7.17 -6.26 2.50
C LYS A 6 6.32 -5.67 1.37
N PRO A 7 6.59 -4.42 0.94
CA PRO A 7 5.75 -3.73 -0.05
C PRO A 7 5.93 -4.28 -1.47
N LYS A 8 7.04 -4.97 -1.76
CA LYS A 8 7.27 -5.59 -3.07
C LYS A 8 6.28 -6.74 -3.28
N ALA A 9 5.57 -6.72 -4.40
CA ALA A 9 4.69 -7.79 -4.81
C ALA A 9 5.49 -9.10 -4.97
N GLN A 10 5.18 -10.13 -4.17
CA GLN A 10 5.93 -11.39 -4.15
C GLN A 10 5.11 -12.47 -4.86
N GLY A 11 5.63 -12.98 -5.99
CA GLY A 11 5.05 -14.15 -6.66
C GLY A 11 5.23 -14.14 -8.17
N ALA A 12 5.81 -15.21 -8.71
CA ALA A 12 6.01 -15.37 -10.16
C ALA A 12 4.69 -15.33 -10.96
N ARG A 13 3.57 -15.70 -10.32
CA ARG A 13 2.24 -15.80 -10.92
C ARG A 13 1.37 -14.54 -10.79
N LEU A 14 1.90 -13.46 -10.22
CA LEU A 14 1.16 -12.20 -10.17
C LEU A 14 1.01 -11.61 -11.58
N PRO A 15 -0.15 -11.00 -11.91
CA PRO A 15 -0.28 -10.16 -13.09
C PRO A 15 0.83 -9.12 -13.18
N ASP A 16 1.28 -8.79 -14.39
CA ASP A 16 2.41 -7.87 -14.58
C ASP A 16 2.11 -6.45 -14.09
N ALA A 17 0.85 -6.04 -14.03
CA ALA A 17 0.43 -4.78 -13.42
C ALA A 17 0.89 -4.70 -11.95
N TYR A 18 0.62 -5.74 -11.14
CA TYR A 18 1.03 -5.78 -9.74
C TYR A 18 2.54 -5.94 -9.55
N LYS A 19 3.24 -6.61 -10.48
CA LYS A 19 4.71 -6.67 -10.44
C LYS A 19 5.36 -5.31 -10.65
N ARG A 20 4.76 -4.47 -11.51
CA ARG A 20 5.29 -3.15 -11.87
C ARG A 20 4.94 -2.09 -10.83
N GLU A 21 3.68 -2.07 -10.39
CA GLU A 21 3.13 -0.93 -9.64
C GLU A 21 2.72 -1.27 -8.21
N GLY A 22 2.74 -2.55 -7.84
CA GLY A 22 2.34 -3.01 -6.52
C GLY A 22 0.84 -2.82 -6.29
N VAL A 23 0.48 -2.35 -5.10
CA VAL A 23 -0.91 -2.13 -4.67
C VAL A 23 -1.59 -1.02 -5.48
N HIS A 24 -2.86 -1.22 -5.82
CA HIS A 24 -3.73 -0.26 -6.49
C HIS A 24 -4.95 0.08 -5.64
N ILE A 25 -5.49 1.29 -5.83
CA ILE A 25 -6.79 1.65 -5.27
C ILE A 25 -7.84 0.68 -5.82
N GLY A 26 -8.73 0.23 -4.96
CA GLY A 26 -9.75 -0.75 -5.27
C GLY A 26 -9.32 -2.20 -5.05
N ASP A 27 -8.04 -2.46 -4.77
CA ASP A 27 -7.58 -3.81 -4.46
C ASP A 27 -8.22 -4.31 -3.16
N VAL A 28 -8.84 -5.49 -3.24
CA VAL A 28 -9.25 -6.29 -2.10
C VAL A 28 -8.19 -7.35 -1.85
N GLY A 29 -7.76 -7.46 -0.60
CA GLY A 29 -6.72 -8.40 -0.24
C GLY A 29 -6.62 -8.68 1.25
N ILE A 30 -5.60 -9.46 1.59
CA ILE A 30 -5.33 -9.93 2.94
C ILE A 30 -3.91 -9.51 3.31
N LEU A 31 -3.76 -8.90 4.48
CA LEU A 31 -2.44 -8.71 5.09
C LEU A 31 -1.95 -10.06 5.61
N ASN A 32 -0.84 -10.55 5.06
CA ASN A 32 -0.26 -11.81 5.51
C ASN A 32 0.63 -11.60 6.75
N GLU A 33 0.87 -12.68 7.49
CA GLU A 33 1.70 -12.69 8.70
C GLU A 33 3.15 -12.24 8.47
N PHE A 34 3.60 -12.18 7.21
CA PHE A 34 4.94 -11.74 6.84
C PHE A 34 5.03 -10.26 6.46
N GLY A 35 3.95 -9.48 6.67
CA GLY A 35 3.91 -8.04 6.42
C GLY A 35 3.74 -7.65 4.94
N GLY A 36 3.28 -8.58 4.10
CA GLY A 36 2.94 -8.35 2.70
C GLY A 36 1.43 -8.32 2.44
N PHE A 37 1.05 -7.89 1.25
CA PHE A 37 -0.33 -7.84 0.80
C PHE A 37 -0.63 -8.97 -0.21
N THR A 38 -1.62 -9.80 0.10
CA THR A 38 -2.09 -10.86 -0.80
C THR A 38 -3.27 -10.35 -1.62
N TYR A 39 -3.04 -10.10 -2.89
CA TYR A 39 -4.04 -9.63 -3.87
C TYR A 39 -5.10 -10.69 -4.14
N LEU A 40 -6.37 -10.33 -4.02
CA LEU A 40 -7.49 -11.17 -4.44
C LEU A 40 -8.07 -10.67 -5.75
N PHE A 41 -8.70 -9.50 -5.75
CA PHE A 41 -9.32 -8.87 -6.91
C PHE A 41 -9.38 -7.36 -6.71
N ASN A 42 -9.70 -6.60 -7.75
CA ASN A 42 -9.91 -5.16 -7.70
C ASN A 42 -11.38 -4.83 -7.99
N VAL A 43 -12.01 -4.00 -7.15
CA VAL A 43 -13.46 -3.71 -7.23
C VAL A 43 -13.87 -2.93 -8.47
N PHE A 44 -12.94 -2.26 -9.16
CA PHE A 44 -13.23 -1.43 -10.32
C PHE A 44 -13.13 -2.19 -11.65
N HIS A 45 -12.51 -3.37 -11.64
CA HIS A 45 -12.33 -4.19 -12.83
C HIS A 45 -13.45 -5.22 -12.98
N SER A 46 -13.82 -5.55 -14.22
CA SER A 46 -14.81 -6.59 -14.50
C SER A 46 -14.31 -7.99 -14.06
N PRO A 47 -15.21 -8.99 -13.88
CA PRO A 47 -14.82 -10.37 -13.58
C PRO A 47 -13.80 -10.96 -14.56
N ASP A 48 -13.92 -10.61 -15.85
CA ASP A 48 -13.09 -11.15 -16.93
C ASP A 48 -11.75 -10.41 -17.09
N HIS A 49 -11.55 -9.32 -16.34
CA HIS A 49 -10.29 -8.59 -16.36
C HIS A 49 -9.15 -9.46 -15.85
N THR A 50 -7.94 -9.30 -16.40
CA THR A 50 -6.77 -10.15 -16.07
C THR A 50 -6.40 -10.15 -14.58
N ILE A 51 -6.69 -9.06 -13.87
CA ILE A 51 -6.50 -8.93 -12.42
C ILE A 51 -7.53 -9.77 -11.63
N ASN A 52 -8.78 -9.82 -12.10
CA ASN A 52 -9.93 -10.41 -11.39
C ASN A 52 -10.26 -11.84 -11.82
N ALA A 53 -9.76 -12.25 -12.99
CA ALA A 53 -10.12 -13.52 -13.62
C ALA A 53 -9.95 -14.70 -12.67
N GLY A 54 -11.08 -15.34 -12.34
CA GLY A 54 -11.16 -16.51 -11.45
C GLY A 54 -10.93 -16.21 -9.97
N ARG A 55 -11.05 -14.95 -9.54
CA ARG A 55 -10.77 -14.53 -8.15
C ARG A 55 -11.89 -13.72 -7.50
N VAL A 56 -12.98 -13.44 -8.23
CA VAL A 56 -14.12 -12.69 -7.73
C VAL A 56 -15.27 -13.62 -7.30
N PRO A 57 -16.10 -13.20 -6.34
CA PRO A 57 -17.29 -13.96 -5.94
C PRO A 57 -18.33 -14.05 -7.07
N PRO A 58 -19.23 -15.06 -7.06
CA PRO A 58 -20.20 -15.28 -8.15
C PRO A 58 -21.15 -14.12 -8.43
N ASN A 59 -21.47 -13.32 -7.41
CA ASN A 59 -22.35 -12.16 -7.48
C ASN A 59 -21.58 -10.83 -7.61
N PHE A 60 -20.29 -10.87 -7.94
CA PHE A 60 -19.44 -9.69 -8.02
C PHE A 60 -19.98 -8.71 -9.08
N LYS A 61 -20.08 -7.45 -8.66
CA LYS A 61 -20.46 -6.32 -9.52
C LYS A 61 -19.35 -5.29 -9.44
N PRO A 62 -18.66 -4.97 -10.54
CA PRO A 62 -17.64 -3.92 -10.49
C PRO A 62 -18.27 -2.58 -10.14
N LEU A 63 -17.57 -1.82 -9.31
CA LEU A 63 -17.95 -0.44 -9.02
C LEU A 63 -17.48 0.46 -10.18
N PRO A 64 -18.33 1.35 -10.72
CA PRO A 64 -17.88 2.32 -11.70
C PRO A 64 -16.72 3.15 -11.16
N PHE A 65 -15.74 3.41 -12.02
CA PHE A 65 -14.52 4.12 -11.65
C PHE A 65 -14.14 5.08 -12.77
N ASP A 66 -14.01 6.34 -12.41
CA ASP A 66 -13.47 7.39 -13.26
C ASP A 66 -12.22 7.94 -12.61
N GLU A 67 -11.05 7.46 -13.06
CA GLU A 67 -9.75 7.85 -12.50
C GLU A 67 -9.56 9.38 -12.45
N TYR A 68 -10.12 10.13 -13.39
CA TYR A 68 -9.96 11.59 -13.44
C TYR A 68 -10.76 12.31 -12.34
N HIS A 69 -11.94 11.78 -11.99
CA HIS A 69 -12.85 12.43 -11.04
C HIS A 69 -12.80 11.81 -9.63
N ASP A 70 -12.43 10.53 -9.55
CA ASP A 70 -12.51 9.74 -8.32
C ASP A 70 -11.18 9.64 -7.59
N VAL A 71 -10.06 10.01 -8.23
CA VAL A 71 -8.71 9.91 -7.64
C VAL A 71 -8.06 11.29 -7.53
N GLU A 72 -7.46 11.54 -6.37
CA GLU A 72 -6.53 12.65 -6.16
C GLU A 72 -5.13 12.11 -5.99
N GLU A 73 -4.18 12.62 -6.79
CA GLU A 73 -2.76 12.33 -6.65
C GLU A 73 -2.04 13.59 -6.17
N VAL A 74 -1.26 13.45 -5.11
CA VAL A 74 -0.32 14.46 -4.60
C VAL A 74 1.10 13.94 -4.88
N PRO A 75 1.75 14.37 -5.99
CA PRO A 75 3.02 13.80 -6.43
C PRO A 75 4.18 13.99 -5.44
N GLU A 76 4.11 15.04 -4.63
CA GLU A 76 5.16 15.44 -3.69
C GLU A 76 4.63 15.50 -2.25
N GLU A 77 3.77 14.55 -1.86
CA GLU A 77 3.29 14.44 -0.47
C GLU A 77 4.46 14.36 0.52
N PHE A 78 5.52 13.64 0.14
CA PHE A 78 6.74 13.53 0.93
C PHE A 78 7.94 14.05 0.14
N GLU A 79 8.64 15.02 0.73
CA GLU A 79 9.86 15.60 0.16
C GLU A 79 11.02 14.58 0.09
N GLN A 80 12.01 14.86 -0.75
CA GLN A 80 13.22 14.05 -0.84
C GLN A 80 14.02 14.09 0.47
N GLY A 81 14.49 12.94 0.94
CA GLY A 81 15.22 12.81 2.21
C GLY A 81 14.33 12.93 3.45
N SER A 82 13.01 12.92 3.27
CA SER A 82 12.03 12.83 4.35
C SER A 82 11.97 11.41 4.94
N HIS A 83 11.10 11.23 5.93
CA HIS A 83 10.91 9.95 6.59
C HIS A 83 9.47 9.81 7.08
N VAL A 84 9.03 8.56 7.20
CA VAL A 84 7.77 8.17 7.86
C VAL A 84 8.12 7.34 9.08
N ALA A 85 7.63 7.73 10.25
CA ALA A 85 7.83 6.99 11.49
C ALA A 85 6.50 6.41 11.99
N SER A 86 6.58 5.33 12.78
CA SER A 86 5.43 4.82 13.51
C SER A 86 4.87 5.88 14.45
N GLU A 87 3.56 5.81 14.72
CA GLU A 87 2.83 6.73 15.59
C GLU A 87 3.18 6.51 17.07
N THR A 88 4.39 6.95 17.40
CA THR A 88 4.92 7.24 18.71
C THR A 88 5.80 8.45 18.42
N SER A 89 5.37 9.66 18.79
CA SER A 89 5.99 10.97 18.45
C SER A 89 7.41 11.18 19.02
N GLU A 90 8.14 10.09 19.15
CA GLU A 90 9.36 9.89 19.88
C GLU A 90 10.57 9.76 18.96
N VAL A 91 10.37 9.55 17.66
CA VAL A 91 11.45 9.56 16.67
C VAL A 91 11.69 10.99 16.21
N THR A 92 12.88 11.50 16.50
CA THR A 92 13.34 12.83 16.06
C THR A 92 14.51 12.67 15.09
N LYS A 93 14.40 13.32 13.92
CA LYS A 93 15.52 13.48 12.99
C LYS A 93 16.48 14.53 13.56
N CYS A 94 17.74 14.16 13.69
CA CYS A 94 18.83 15.06 14.03
C CYS A 94 19.68 15.29 12.78
N ASN A 95 19.88 16.56 12.41
CA ASN A 95 20.77 16.89 11.31
C ASN A 95 22.23 16.66 11.77
N MET A 96 22.97 15.85 11.02
CA MET A 96 24.41 15.75 11.19
C MET A 96 25.07 16.83 10.33
N SER A 97 26.03 17.53 10.90
CA SER A 97 26.92 18.39 10.11
C SER A 97 27.98 17.53 9.43
N PHE A 98 28.42 17.95 8.24
CA PHE A 98 29.60 17.36 7.61
C PHE A 98 30.77 17.38 8.58
N LEU A 99 31.42 16.23 8.75
CA LEU A 99 32.68 16.19 9.48
C LEU A 99 33.71 17.01 8.71
N GLN A 100 34.53 17.77 9.44
CA GLN A 100 35.55 18.64 8.86
C GLN A 100 36.45 17.83 7.90
N GLY A 101 36.34 18.11 6.59
CA GLY A 101 37.08 17.40 5.52
C GLY A 101 36.25 16.51 4.59
N GLN A 102 34.93 16.34 4.82
CA GLN A 102 34.04 15.73 3.82
C GLN A 102 33.59 16.76 2.78
N ASN A 103 33.69 16.38 1.50
CA ASN A 103 33.25 17.22 0.39
C ASN A 103 31.76 16.97 0.09
N HIS A 104 31.04 18.05 -0.20
CA HIS A 104 29.66 18.00 -0.68
C HIS A 104 29.57 17.13 -1.95
N ILE A 105 28.66 16.16 -1.97
CA ILE A 105 28.41 15.32 -3.15
C ILE A 105 27.51 16.12 -4.11
N PRO A 106 27.95 16.45 -5.33
CA PRO A 106 27.13 17.20 -6.27
C PRO A 106 25.78 16.54 -6.53
N GLY A 107 24.69 17.30 -6.39
CA GLY A 107 23.32 16.82 -6.62
C GLY A 107 22.66 16.07 -5.46
N VAL A 108 23.34 15.93 -4.32
CA VAL A 108 22.76 15.32 -3.10
C VAL A 108 22.51 16.43 -2.07
N PRO A 109 21.30 16.54 -1.49
CA PRO A 109 21.04 17.50 -0.41
C PRO A 109 22.03 17.34 0.75
N GLU A 110 22.46 18.46 1.36
CA GLU A 110 23.47 18.46 2.44
C GLU A 110 23.14 17.48 3.56
N ASP A 111 21.89 17.49 4.02
CA ASP A 111 21.38 16.63 5.10
C ASP A 111 21.47 15.13 4.77
N VAL A 112 21.41 14.76 3.49
CA VAL A 112 21.52 13.36 3.05
C VAL A 112 23.00 12.99 2.90
N GLY A 113 23.83 13.89 2.38
CA GLY A 113 25.26 13.67 2.15
C GLY A 113 26.10 13.57 3.42
N ALA A 114 25.71 14.28 4.49
CA ALA A 114 26.37 14.20 5.80
C ALA A 114 25.98 12.92 6.58
N GLY A 115 24.90 12.25 6.18
CA GLY A 115 24.31 11.12 6.88
C GLY A 115 23.13 11.53 7.77
N LEU A 116 22.17 10.62 7.92
CA LEU A 116 20.95 10.85 8.70
C LEU A 116 21.11 10.27 10.11
N SER A 117 20.81 11.05 11.15
CA SER A 117 20.75 10.57 12.54
C SER A 117 19.32 10.65 13.06
N PHE A 118 18.89 9.61 13.77
CA PHE A 118 17.58 9.55 14.39
C PHE A 118 17.73 9.17 15.86
N VAL A 119 16.97 9.82 16.72
CA VAL A 119 16.87 9.48 18.15
C VAL A 119 15.44 9.06 18.41
N SER A 120 15.27 7.94 19.11
CA SER A 120 13.96 7.50 19.59
C SER A 120 13.99 7.32 21.11
N SER A 121 12.98 7.84 21.80
CA SER A 121 12.75 7.49 23.21
C SER A 121 11.92 6.21 23.38
N ALA A 122 11.38 5.66 22.28
CA ALA A 122 10.46 4.54 22.32
C ALA A 122 11.23 3.21 22.42
N ALA A 123 10.67 2.25 23.18
CA ALA A 123 11.24 0.91 23.25
C ALA A 123 11.07 0.13 21.94
N GLN A 124 10.05 0.49 21.15
CA GLN A 124 9.71 -0.15 19.87
C GLN A 124 9.13 0.89 18.93
N GLY A 125 9.43 0.76 17.64
CA GLY A 125 8.92 1.63 16.60
C GLY A 125 9.43 1.18 15.23
N ALA A 126 8.97 1.87 14.20
CA ALA A 126 9.44 1.68 12.83
C ALA A 126 9.75 3.04 12.21
N LEU A 127 10.73 3.07 11.33
CA LEU A 127 11.14 4.23 10.56
C LEU A 127 11.37 3.79 9.12
N LEU A 128 10.81 4.54 8.18
CA LEU A 128 11.03 4.40 6.75
C LEU A 128 11.65 5.70 6.23
N ILE A 129 12.82 5.61 5.63
CA ILE A 129 13.49 6.75 5.00
C ILE A 129 13.00 6.83 3.56
N LEU A 130 12.76 8.04 3.06
CA LEU A 130 12.28 8.28 1.69
C LEU A 130 13.32 9.12 0.93
N PRO A 131 14.42 8.53 0.41
CA PRO A 131 15.50 9.28 -0.23
C PRO A 131 15.00 10.11 -1.42
N GLU A 132 14.09 9.54 -2.21
CA GLU A 132 13.50 10.19 -3.39
C GLU A 132 12.11 10.80 -3.10
N GLY A 133 11.69 10.85 -1.84
CA GLY A 133 10.33 11.23 -1.46
C GLY A 133 9.29 10.16 -1.82
N ALA A 134 8.02 10.55 -1.76
CA ALA A 134 6.90 9.68 -2.10
C ALA A 134 5.68 10.51 -2.51
N LYS A 135 4.84 9.88 -3.34
CA LYS A 135 3.53 10.42 -3.71
C LYS A 135 2.42 9.78 -2.92
N ARG A 136 1.32 10.51 -2.74
CA ARG A 136 0.05 9.99 -2.21
C ARG A 136 -0.99 9.92 -3.31
N ILE A 137 -1.78 8.86 -3.29
CA ILE A 137 -2.89 8.66 -4.21
C ILE A 137 -4.08 8.19 -3.39
N ASP A 138 -5.19 8.93 -3.40
CA ASP A 138 -6.39 8.63 -2.61
C ASP A 138 -7.66 8.67 -3.46
N HIS A 139 -8.58 7.76 -3.16
CA HIS A 139 -9.92 7.78 -3.72
C HIS A 139 -10.78 8.80 -2.98
N GLN A 140 -11.47 9.66 -3.72
CA GLN A 140 -12.23 10.78 -3.15
C GLN A 140 -13.65 10.39 -2.73
N GLN A 141 -14.24 9.38 -3.37
CA GLN A 141 -15.61 8.93 -3.08
C GLN A 141 -15.68 7.90 -1.94
N TRP A 142 -15.26 8.29 -0.74
CA TRP A 142 -15.22 7.42 0.45
C TRP A 142 -16.59 6.80 0.79
N THR A 143 -17.66 7.60 0.72
CA THR A 143 -19.03 7.13 1.02
C THR A 143 -19.47 6.04 0.04
N THR A 144 -19.14 6.19 -1.24
CA THR A 144 -19.46 5.21 -2.28
C THR A 144 -18.73 3.89 -2.02
N LEU A 145 -17.42 3.95 -1.73
CA LEU A 145 -16.64 2.76 -1.39
C LEU A 145 -17.14 2.10 -0.12
N TYR A 146 -17.46 2.88 0.92
CA TYR A 146 -17.97 2.35 2.18
C TYR A 146 -19.29 1.61 2.00
N ASN A 147 -20.26 2.21 1.30
CA ASN A 147 -21.55 1.58 1.04
C ASN A 147 -21.39 0.30 0.22
N TYR A 148 -20.57 0.36 -0.83
CA TYR A 148 -20.29 -0.80 -1.67
C TYR A 148 -19.64 -1.95 -0.88
N VAL A 149 -18.66 -1.65 -0.01
CA VAL A 149 -18.06 -2.65 0.88
C VAL A 149 -19.09 -3.18 1.87
N ALA A 150 -19.90 -2.34 2.48
CA ALA A 150 -20.90 -2.78 3.46
C ALA A 150 -21.92 -3.76 2.84
N GLU A 151 -22.30 -3.54 1.57
CA GLU A 151 -23.18 -4.45 0.84
C GLU A 151 -22.51 -5.76 0.46
N CYS A 152 -21.22 -5.73 0.12
CA CYS A 152 -20.53 -6.87 -0.48
C CYS A 152 -19.69 -7.70 0.51
N ALA A 153 -19.26 -7.13 1.63
CA ALA A 153 -18.25 -7.68 2.53
C ALA A 153 -18.57 -9.11 2.99
N GLN A 154 -19.83 -9.38 3.34
CA GLN A 154 -20.24 -10.73 3.77
C GLN A 154 -20.03 -11.75 2.64
N SER A 155 -20.51 -11.45 1.44
CA SER A 155 -20.36 -12.35 0.29
C SER A 155 -18.90 -12.58 -0.09
N TRP A 156 -18.05 -11.55 0.07
CA TRP A 156 -16.62 -11.66 -0.17
C TRP A 156 -15.95 -12.56 0.87
N TYR A 157 -16.27 -12.35 2.15
CA TYR A 157 -15.73 -13.15 3.24
C TYR A 157 -16.12 -14.63 3.10
N ASP A 158 -17.40 -14.90 2.81
CA ASP A 158 -17.92 -16.25 2.59
C ASP A 158 -17.25 -16.92 1.39
N PHE A 159 -17.08 -16.21 0.27
CA PHE A 159 -16.40 -16.73 -0.92
C PHE A 159 -14.92 -17.03 -0.66
N VAL A 160 -14.23 -16.14 0.03
CA VAL A 160 -12.80 -16.30 0.31
C VAL A 160 -12.55 -17.49 1.25
N ASN A 161 -13.45 -17.72 2.20
CA ASN A 161 -13.38 -18.84 3.15
C ASN A 161 -14.03 -20.13 2.66
N GLY A 162 -14.92 -20.06 1.68
CA GLY A 162 -15.68 -21.19 1.17
C GLY A 162 -14.83 -22.25 0.48
N ASP A 163 -15.38 -23.47 0.44
CA ASP A 163 -14.74 -24.64 -0.17
C ASP A 163 -14.54 -24.47 -1.67
N ARG A 164 -13.42 -25.00 -2.18
CA ARG A 164 -13.11 -24.96 -3.62
C ARG A 164 -14.13 -25.68 -4.49
N ASP A 165 -14.68 -26.79 -4.00
CA ASP A 165 -15.69 -27.57 -4.73
C ASP A 165 -17.01 -26.81 -4.89
N GLN A 166 -17.25 -25.81 -4.04
CA GLN A 166 -18.41 -24.91 -4.10
C GLN A 166 -18.06 -23.57 -4.78
N GLY A 167 -16.87 -23.47 -5.36
CA GLY A 167 -16.38 -22.28 -6.05
C GLY A 167 -15.70 -21.23 -5.16
N GLY A 168 -15.46 -21.51 -3.88
CA GLY A 168 -14.72 -20.62 -2.98
C GLY A 168 -13.18 -20.72 -3.11
N LEU A 169 -12.45 -19.88 -2.37
CA LEU A 169 -10.98 -19.85 -2.44
C LEU A 169 -10.27 -20.74 -1.40
N ALA A 170 -11.01 -21.25 -0.41
CA ALA A 170 -10.51 -22.03 0.72
C ALA A 170 -9.27 -21.40 1.38
N ARG A 171 -9.34 -20.09 1.67
CA ARG A 171 -8.21 -19.37 2.30
C ARG A 171 -8.13 -19.57 3.81
N GLY A 172 -9.24 -19.88 4.48
CA GLY A 172 -9.28 -20.07 5.93
C GLY A 172 -8.80 -18.82 6.67
N LEU A 173 -9.41 -17.68 6.38
CA LEU A 173 -9.05 -16.40 6.98
C LEU A 173 -9.53 -16.31 8.43
N ASP A 174 -8.56 -16.20 9.33
CA ASP A 174 -8.81 -15.80 10.73
C ASP A 174 -8.79 -14.26 10.89
N GLY A 175 -8.35 -13.53 9.87
CA GLY A 175 -8.21 -12.07 9.85
C GLY A 175 -9.23 -11.34 8.96
N GLY A 176 -9.06 -10.02 8.85
CA GLY A 176 -9.92 -9.16 8.03
C GLY A 176 -9.56 -9.15 6.55
N LEU A 177 -10.56 -8.82 5.73
CA LEU A 177 -10.37 -8.37 4.35
C LEU A 177 -10.11 -6.86 4.34
N TYR A 178 -9.20 -6.42 3.47
CA TYR A 178 -8.83 -5.01 3.33
C TYR A 178 -9.18 -4.54 1.92
N LEU A 179 -9.90 -3.43 1.83
CA LEU A 179 -10.04 -2.66 0.60
C LEU A 179 -9.03 -1.51 0.64
N VAL A 180 -8.26 -1.36 -0.43
CA VAL A 180 -7.34 -0.24 -0.60
C VAL A 180 -8.11 0.96 -1.12
N THR A 181 -8.21 2.01 -0.31
CA THR A 181 -8.85 3.28 -0.67
C THR A 181 -7.83 4.35 -1.08
N GLY A 182 -6.55 4.11 -0.79
CA GLY A 182 -5.46 5.02 -1.06
C GLY A 182 -4.11 4.40 -0.73
N CYS A 183 -3.02 4.98 -1.21
CA CYS A 183 -1.67 4.50 -0.96
C CYS A 183 -0.60 5.60 -1.12
N ASP A 184 0.46 5.46 -0.32
CA ASP A 184 1.70 6.21 -0.50
C ASP A 184 2.69 5.34 -1.27
N LYS A 185 3.30 5.89 -2.33
CA LYS A 185 4.24 5.17 -3.20
C LYS A 185 5.58 5.88 -3.27
N ALA A 186 6.64 5.16 -2.90
CA ALA A 186 8.04 5.59 -3.00
C ALA A 186 8.78 4.73 -4.03
N ARG A 187 9.70 5.35 -4.78
CA ARG A 187 10.58 4.65 -5.74
C ARG A 187 11.80 4.02 -5.07
N ALA A 188 12.23 4.60 -3.95
CA ALA A 188 13.32 4.13 -3.12
C ALA A 188 12.93 4.27 -1.65
N TRP A 189 13.30 3.28 -0.84
CA TRP A 189 13.05 3.20 0.60
C TRP A 189 14.06 2.29 1.28
#